data_AF-A0A1C7EDZ3-F1
#
_entry.id   AF-A0A1C7EDZ3-F1
#
_cell.length_a   1.000
_cell.length_b   1.000
_cell.length_c   1.000
_cell.angle_alpha   90.00
_cell.angle_beta   90.00
_cell.angle_gamma   90.00
#
_symmetry.space_group_name_H-M   'P 1'
#
loop_
_entity.id
_entity.type
_entity.pdbx_description
1 polymer ?
#
loop_
_entity_poly.entity_id
_entity_poly.type
_entity_poly.pdbx_seq_one_letter_code
_entity_poly.pdbx_strand_id
1 'polypeptide(L)' 'MTISQHAIQRFQERVTNESPEFIRLFIISDIQSSTFLYSVEDIATLECNGITYIVDYRNASNPFVRTVYLSA' A
#
# COMPACT_ATOMS: atom_id res chain seq x y z
N MET A 1 7.82 2.19 7.84
CA MET A 1 6.49 2.10 7.21
C MET A 1 5.74 0.92 7.81
N THR A 2 4.50 1.14 8.22
CA THR A 2 3.60 0.12 8.75
C THR A 2 2.51 -0.19 7.73
N ILE A 3 2.19 -1.47 7.53
CA ILE A 3 1.12 -1.90 6.61
C ILE A 3 -0.05 -2.40 7.45
N SER A 4 -1.27 -1.94 7.15
CA SER A 4 -2.45 -2.42 7.85
C SER A 4 -2.72 -3.90 7.52
N GLN A 5 -3.29 -4.63 8.48
CA GLN A 5 -3.78 -5.99 8.23
C GLN A 5 -4.81 -6.02 7.11
N HIS A 6 -5.63 -4.97 6.99
CA HIS A 6 -6.62 -4.84 5.93
C HIS A 6 -5.96 -4.79 4.54
N ALA A 7 -4.88 -4.02 4.37
CA ALA A 7 -4.14 -3.98 3.09
C ALA A 7 -3.56 -5.36 2.72
N ILE A 8 -3.04 -6.10 3.69
CA ILE A 8 -2.52 -7.46 3.49
C ILE A 8 -3.65 -8.40 3.07
N GLN A 9 -4.78 -8.39 3.77
CA GLN A 9 -5.94 -9.22 3.43
C GLN A 9 -6.48 -8.93 2.03
N ARG A 10 -6.52 -7.66 1.61
CA ARG A 10 -6.96 -7.27 0.26
C ARG A 10 -6.07 -7.86 -0.83
N PHE A 11 -4.75 -7.88 -0.60
CA PHE A 11 -3.79 -8.56 -1.47
C PHE A 11 -4.02 -10.07 -1.50
N GLN A 12 -4.23 -10.68 -0.33
CA GLN A 12 -4.46 -12.12 -0.25
C GLN A 12 -5.70 -12.56 -1.02
N GLU A 13 -6.80 -11.83 -0.85
CA GLU A 13 -8.08 -12.15 -1.48
C GLU A 13 -8.07 -12.08 -3.01
N ARG A 14 -7.15 -11.32 -3.62
CA ARG A 14 -7.24 -10.92 -5.04
C ARG A 14 -5.99 -11.19 -5.87
N VAL A 15 -4.83 -11.34 -5.23
CA VAL A 15 -3.54 -11.44 -5.94
C VAL A 15 -2.86 -12.77 -5.65
N THR A 16 -2.80 -13.20 -4.38
CA THR A 16 -1.88 -14.28 -3.98
C THR A 16 -2.24 -14.95 -2.66
N ASN A 17 -1.85 -16.21 -2.45
CA ASN A 17 -1.97 -16.91 -1.16
C ASN A 17 -0.66 -16.86 -0.32
N GLU A 18 0.25 -15.94 -0.65
CA GLU A 18 1.52 -15.76 0.05
C GLU A 18 1.34 -15.32 1.52
N SER A 19 2.42 -15.47 2.29
CA SER A 19 2.43 -15.12 3.71
C SER A 19 2.23 -13.61 3.93
N PRO A 20 1.63 -13.20 5.06
CA PRO A 20 1.49 -11.80 5.43
C PRO A 20 2.82 -11.04 5.42
N GLU A 21 3.92 -11.69 5.83
CA GLU A 21 5.26 -11.12 5.84
C GLU A 21 5.76 -10.83 4.43
N PHE A 22 5.55 -11.77 3.48
CA PHE A 22 5.93 -11.59 2.09
C PHE A 22 5.16 -10.41 1.47
N ILE A 23 3.83 -10.37 1.67
CA ILE A 23 2.97 -9.30 1.15
C ILE A 23 3.38 -7.95 1.73
N ARG A 24 3.71 -7.91 3.03
CA ARG A 24 4.20 -6.69 3.67
C ARG A 24 5.48 -6.18 3.02
N LEU A 25 6.47 -7.05 2.78
CA LEU A 25 7.73 -6.68 2.13
C LEU A 25 7.50 -6.24 0.68
N PHE A 26 6.63 -6.95 -0.04
CA PHE A 26 6.22 -6.60 -1.39
C PHE A 26 5.64 -5.18 -1.45
N ILE A 27 4.62 -4.87 -0.62
CA ILE A 27 4.00 -3.54 -0.58
C ILE A 27 5.02 -2.44 -0.29
N ILE A 28 5.94 -2.66 0.65
CA ILE A 28 6.98 -1.67 0.98
C ILE A 28 7.88 -1.42 -0.23
N SER A 29 8.31 -2.47 -0.92
CA SER A 29 9.14 -2.36 -2.11
C SER A 29 8.40 -1.69 -3.27
N ASP A 30 7.13 -2.03 -3.47
CA ASP A 30 6.36 -1.53 -4.61
C ASP A 30 6.01 -0.04 -4.46
N ILE A 31 5.73 0.41 -3.22
CA ILE A 31 5.55 1.84 -2.92
C ILE A 31 6.80 2.66 -3.26
N GLN A 32 8.02 2.12 -3.08
CA GLN A 32 9.24 2.84 -3.46
C GLN A 32 9.35 3.10 -4.97
N SER A 33 8.65 2.29 -5.77
CA SER A 33 8.58 2.42 -7.23
C SER A 33 7.27 3.04 -7.71
N SER A 34 6.41 3.47 -6.78
CA SER A 34 5.09 3.99 -7.11
C SER A 34 5.13 5.43 -7.59
N THR A 35 4.21 5.76 -8.49
CA THR A 35 3.96 7.11 -8.94
C THR A 35 2.97 7.78 -7.99
N PHE A 36 3.31 8.99 -7.53
CA PHE A 36 2.39 9.81 -6.76
C PHE A 36 1.27 10.34 -7.66
N LEU A 37 0.01 10.10 -7.29
CA LEU A 37 -1.15 10.63 -8.01
C LEU A 37 -1.61 11.97 -7.40
N TYR A 38 -1.99 11.95 -6.12
CA TYR A 38 -2.43 13.13 -5.38
C TYR A 38 -2.41 12.89 -3.86
N SER A 39 -2.58 13.96 -3.08
CA SER A 39 -2.72 13.88 -1.63
C SER A 39 -3.77 14.85 -1.09
N VAL A 40 -4.46 14.45 -0.02
CA VAL A 40 -5.38 15.29 0.75
C VAL A 40 -5.10 15.04 2.24
N GLU A 41 -4.85 16.11 3.01
CA GLU A 41 -4.59 16.02 4.46
C GLU A 41 -3.53 14.97 4.86
N ASP A 42 -2.37 15.00 4.19
CA ASP A 42 -1.25 14.06 4.38
C ASP A 42 -1.56 12.59 4.06
N ILE A 43 -2.70 12.31 3.45
CA ILE A 43 -3.03 11.00 2.89
C ILE A 43 -2.74 11.04 1.39
N ALA A 44 -1.74 10.29 0.96
CA ALA A 44 -1.36 10.17 -0.44
C ALA A 44 -2.00 8.95 -1.10
N THR A 45 -2.33 9.11 -2.37
CA THR A 45 -2.68 8.04 -3.28
C THR A 45 -1.50 7.81 -4.21
N LEU A 46 -0.95 6.60 -4.19
CA LEU A 46 0.18 6.19 -5.03
C LEU A 46 -0.27 5.04 -5.93
N GLU A 47 0.34 4.90 -7.10
CA GLU A 47 0.04 3.82 -8.02
C GLU A 47 1.31 3.16 -8.57
N CYS A 48 1.34 1.84 -8.59
CA CYS A 48 2.37 1.08 -9.28
C CYS A 48 1.75 -0.21 -9.84
N ASN A 49 2.05 -0.57 -11.09
CA ASN A 49 1.64 -1.85 -11.69
C ASN A 49 0.14 -2.17 -11.57
N GLY A 50 -0.74 -1.16 -11.68
CA GLY A 50 -2.18 -1.34 -11.52
C GLY A 50 -2.63 -1.55 -10.06
N ILE A 51 -1.77 -1.27 -9.09
CA ILE A 51 -2.07 -1.32 -7.66
C ILE A 51 -2.05 0.10 -7.12
N THR A 52 -3.16 0.53 -6.54
CA THR A 52 -3.29 1.82 -5.88
C THR A 52 -3.12 1.66 -4.37
N TYR A 53 -2.21 2.43 -3.79
CA TYR A 53 -1.90 2.46 -2.36
C TYR A 53 -2.45 3.73 -1.73
N ILE A 54 -3.16 3.59 -0.61
CA ILE A 54 -3.54 4.71 0.23
C ILE A 54 -2.62 4.77 1.43
N VAL A 55 -1.75 5.78 1.46
CA VAL A 55 -0.68 5.91 2.45
C VAL A 55 -0.88 7.17 3.29
N ASP A 56 -0.91 7.01 4.60
CA ASP A 56 -1.03 8.08 5.58
C ASP A 56 0.37 8.51 6.05
N TYR A 57 0.73 9.75 5.74
CA TYR A 57 2.03 10.35 6.05
C TYR A 57 2.00 11.28 7.27
N ARG A 58 0.88 11.36 8.03
CA ARG A 58 0.80 12.21 9.23
C ARG A 58 1.89 11.91 10.26
N ASN A 59 2.37 10.68 10.28
CA ASN A 59 3.64 10.33 10.93
C ASN A 59 4.71 10.13 9.85
N ALA A 60 5.37 11.21 9.44
CA ALA A 60 6.35 11.19 8.35
C ALA A 60 7.50 10.19 8.59
N SER A 61 7.87 9.96 9.86
CA SER A 61 8.90 8.99 10.26
C SER A 61 8.44 7.53 10.13
N ASN A 62 7.13 7.28 10.15
CA ASN A 62 6.58 5.95 9.94
C ASN A 62 5.24 6.00 9.18
N PRO A 63 5.28 6.14 7.84
CA PRO A 63 4.08 6.15 7.01
C PRO A 63 3.25 4.89 7.20
N PHE A 64 1.93 5.02 7.17
CA PHE A 64 0.99 3.92 7.39
C PHE A 64 0.15 3.62 6.14
N VAL A 65 0.30 2.43 5.57
CA VAL A 65 -0.50 1.99 4.43
C VAL A 65 -1.86 1.51 4.93
N ARG A 66 -2.90 2.28 4.63
CA ARG A 66 -4.26 2.06 5.13
C ARG A 66 -4.94 0.91 4.40
N THR A 67 -4.89 0.94 3.09
CA THR A 67 -5.55 -0.03 2.21
C THR A 67 -4.89 -0.01 0.83
N VAL A 68 -5.28 -0.98 0.02
CA VAL A 68 -4.86 -1.13 -1.37
C VAL A 68 -6.08 -1.40 -2.23
N TYR A 69 -6.05 -0.88 -3.46
CA TYR A 69 -6.99 -1.20 -4.51
C TYR A 69 -6.23 -1.81 -5.67
N LEU A 70 -6.85 -2.79 -6.32
CA LEU A 70 -6.33 -3.37 -7.55
C LEU A 70 -7.21 -2.83 -8.66
N SER A 71 -6.59 -2.18 -9.62
CA SER A 71 -7.23 -1.84 -10.88
C SER A 71 -7.65 -3.15 -11.56
N ALA A 72 -8.91 -3.21 -11.98
CA ALA A 72 -9.49 -4.38 -12.65
C ALA A 72 -8.91 -4.58 -14.06
#